data_AF-A0A2G6NQT5-F1
#
_entry.id   AF-A0A2G6NQT5-F1
#
_cell.length_a   1.000
_cell.length_b   1.000
_cell.length_c   1.000
_cell.angle_alpha   90.00
_cell.angle_beta   90.00
_cell.angle_gamma   90.00
#
_symmetry.space_group_name_H-M   'P 1'
#
loop_
_entity.id
_entity.type
_entity.pdbx_description
1 polymer ?
#
loop_
_entity_poly.entity_id
_entity_poly.type
_entity_poly.pdbx_seq_one_letter_code
_entity_poly.pdbx_strand_id
1 'polypeptide(L)'
;MKKFFIFLILIFFCCESGICDENLQLPDGLKTGINRSKVRSIIGIPGQMRGNMWKYKDYVVIFQSNAVKCIVKSSCFGKWSDCRSFNMRAPDCVIDTENKKNNSKPKAEDTKN
;
A
#
# COMPACT_ATOMS: atom_id res chain seq x y z
N MET A 1 -48.78 -12.67 27.82
CA MET A 1 -47.70 -11.69 27.59
C MET A 1 -46.64 -12.38 26.75
N LYS A 2 -46.59 -12.04 25.46
CA LYS A 2 -46.10 -12.91 24.39
C LYS A 2 -44.78 -12.33 23.86
N LYS A 3 -43.69 -13.02 24.20
CA LYS A 3 -42.49 -13.25 23.38
C LYS A 3 -41.97 -12.05 22.56
N PHE A 4 -41.01 -11.32 23.10
CA PHE A 4 -40.04 -10.54 22.30
C PHE A 4 -38.64 -10.70 22.91
N PHE A 5 -38.07 -11.89 22.77
CA PHE A 5 -36.68 -12.22 23.12
C PHE A 5 -35.97 -12.77 21.88
N ILE A 6 -36.01 -12.00 20.79
CA ILE A 6 -35.29 -12.32 19.56
C ILE A 6 -34.71 -11.00 19.04
N PHE A 7 -33.54 -10.61 19.56
CA PHE A 7 -32.65 -9.64 18.89
C PHE A 7 -31.20 -9.83 19.36
N LEU A 8 -30.83 -11.07 19.69
CA LEU A 8 -29.45 -11.52 19.82
C LEU A 8 -29.24 -12.48 18.65
N ILE A 9 -28.12 -12.35 17.93
CA ILE A 9 -27.76 -13.07 16.68
C ILE A 9 -28.24 -12.35 15.41
N LEU A 10 -27.53 -11.30 14.98
CA LEU A 10 -27.35 -10.92 13.56
C LEU A 10 -26.41 -9.70 13.41
N ILE A 11 -25.27 -9.68 14.12
CA ILE A 11 -24.19 -8.70 13.83
C ILE A 11 -22.81 -9.40 13.75
N PHE A 12 -22.81 -10.68 13.39
CA PHE A 12 -21.60 -11.48 13.13
C PHE A 12 -21.30 -11.63 11.63
N PHE A 13 -21.83 -10.73 10.79
CA PHE A 13 -21.57 -10.67 9.36
C PHE A 13 -21.21 -9.23 8.95
N CYS A 14 -20.10 -8.73 9.47
CA CYS A 14 -19.36 -7.67 8.80
C CYS A 14 -18.06 -8.29 8.27
N CYS A 15 -18.17 -8.84 7.05
CA CYS A 15 -17.09 -9.04 6.08
C CYS A 15 -15.77 -9.58 6.67
N GLU A 16 -15.40 -10.86 6.63
CA GLU A 16 -15.49 -11.85 5.53
C GLU A 16 -15.42 -11.30 4.09
N SER A 17 -14.86 -10.09 3.92
CA SER A 17 -14.26 -9.72 2.64
C SER A 17 -12.80 -10.16 2.67
N GLY A 18 -12.61 -11.48 2.74
CA GLY A 18 -11.42 -12.18 2.29
C GLY A 18 -11.26 -12.11 0.77
N ILE A 19 -11.60 -10.98 0.16
CA ILE A 19 -11.03 -10.61 -1.12
C ILE A 19 -9.65 -10.09 -0.75
N CYS A 20 -8.74 -11.06 -0.62
CA CYS A 20 -7.33 -10.83 -0.71
C CYS A 20 -7.10 -9.78 -1.80
N ASP A 21 -6.55 -8.65 -1.39
CA ASP A 21 -5.89 -7.68 -2.28
C ASP A 21 -4.60 -8.37 -2.81
N GLU A 22 -4.78 -9.54 -3.43
CA GLU A 22 -3.78 -10.37 -4.07
C GLU A 22 -3.73 -9.91 -5.51
N ASN A 23 -2.61 -9.31 -5.90
CA ASN A 23 -2.33 -8.71 -7.21
C ASN A 23 -2.75 -7.25 -7.37
N LEU A 24 -2.52 -6.42 -6.36
CA LEU A 24 -2.23 -5.01 -6.63
C LEU A 24 -0.92 -4.91 -7.43
N GLN A 25 -1.01 -5.03 -8.74
CA GLN A 25 0.11 -4.83 -9.64
C GLN A 25 0.34 -3.32 -9.80
N LEU A 26 1.52 -2.88 -9.39
CA LEU A 26 1.98 -1.53 -9.69
C LEU A 26 2.20 -1.43 -11.21
N PRO A 27 1.78 -0.33 -11.85
CA PRO A 27 2.02 -0.14 -13.27
C PRO A 27 3.51 -0.20 -13.59
N ASP A 28 3.83 -0.75 -14.76
CA ASP A 28 5.20 -0.96 -15.18
C ASP A 28 6.03 0.31 -15.10
N GLY A 29 7.19 0.17 -14.48
CA GLY A 29 8.11 1.28 -14.27
C GLY A 29 7.75 2.19 -13.09
N LEU A 30 6.65 2.00 -12.34
CA LEU A 30 6.43 2.70 -11.07
C LEU A 30 7.18 1.98 -9.94
N LYS A 31 8.25 2.60 -9.43
CA LYS A 31 9.07 2.06 -8.35
C LYS A 31 9.63 3.17 -7.46
N THR A 32 10.07 2.76 -6.28
CA THR A 32 10.94 3.56 -5.39
C THR A 32 12.13 4.20 -6.11
N GLY A 33 12.49 5.41 -5.70
CA GLY A 33 13.56 6.23 -6.28
C GLY A 33 13.18 7.04 -7.52
N ILE A 34 11.98 6.85 -8.08
CA ILE A 34 11.57 7.58 -9.29
C ILE A 34 11.20 9.02 -8.97
N ASN A 35 11.62 9.94 -9.84
CA ASN A 35 11.26 11.34 -9.72
C ASN A 35 9.77 11.60 -9.89
N ARG A 36 9.25 12.55 -9.11
CA ARG A 36 7.83 12.96 -9.12
C ARG A 36 7.31 13.35 -10.50
N SER A 37 8.13 14.02 -11.31
CA SER A 37 7.79 14.34 -12.70
C SER A 37 7.55 13.09 -13.56
N LYS A 38 8.45 12.11 -13.44
CA LYS A 38 8.37 10.83 -14.16
C LYS A 38 7.18 9.99 -13.69
N VAL A 39 6.83 10.03 -12.41
CA VAL A 39 5.59 9.38 -11.92
C VAL A 39 4.37 9.90 -12.68
N ARG A 40 4.24 11.23 -12.83
CA ARG A 40 3.11 11.82 -13.56
C ARG A 40 3.05 11.36 -15.03
N SER A 41 4.19 11.11 -15.65
CA SER A 41 4.27 10.56 -17.02
C SER A 41 3.88 9.08 -17.10
N ILE A 42 4.12 8.29 -16.05
CA ILE A 42 3.81 6.84 -16.03
C ILE A 42 2.33 6.61 -15.74
N ILE A 43 1.80 7.27 -14.70
CA ILE A 43 0.48 6.95 -14.14
C ILE A 43 -0.53 8.09 -14.23
N GLY A 44 -0.14 9.22 -14.82
CA GLY A 44 -1.02 10.36 -15.02
C GLY A 44 -1.18 11.24 -13.78
N ILE A 45 -2.33 11.91 -13.69
CA ILE A 45 -2.65 12.88 -12.64
C ILE A 45 -3.30 12.15 -11.46
N PRO A 46 -2.84 12.35 -10.22
CA PRO A 46 -3.48 11.74 -9.05
C PRO A 46 -4.88 12.32 -8.81
N GLY A 47 -5.79 11.48 -8.34
CA GLY A 47 -7.15 11.91 -7.97
C GLY A 47 -7.17 12.80 -6.73
N GLN A 48 -6.19 12.64 -5.84
CA GLN A 48 -6.05 13.50 -4.66
C GLN A 48 -4.57 13.72 -4.31
N MET A 49 -4.21 14.95 -3.96
CA MET A 49 -2.88 15.32 -3.47
C MET A 49 -2.97 15.87 -2.05
N ARG A 50 -2.13 15.37 -1.14
CA ARG A 50 -2.01 15.89 0.22
C ARG A 50 -0.53 16.01 0.60
N GLY A 51 0.01 17.22 0.48
CA GLY A 51 1.43 17.48 0.71
C GLY A 51 2.30 16.59 -0.18
N ASN A 52 3.05 15.67 0.44
CA ASN A 52 3.97 14.77 -0.24
C ASN A 52 3.32 13.47 -0.73
N MET A 53 2.00 13.30 -0.55
CA MET A 53 1.28 12.08 -0.88
C MET A 53 0.37 12.31 -2.07
N TRP A 54 0.47 11.45 -3.07
CA TRP A 54 -0.40 11.43 -4.24
C TRP A 54 -1.21 10.14 -4.25
N LYS A 55 -2.53 10.28 -4.12
CA LYS A 55 -3.47 9.16 -4.12
C LYS A 55 -3.99 8.90 -5.53
N TYR A 56 -3.86 7.65 -5.93
CA TYR A 56 -4.49 7.05 -7.09
C TYR A 56 -5.60 6.10 -6.63
N LYS A 57 -6.25 5.42 -7.58
CA LYS A 57 -7.38 4.54 -7.29
C LYS A 57 -7.02 3.49 -6.24
N ASP A 58 -5.93 2.76 -6.47
CA ASP A 58 -5.62 1.56 -5.69
C ASP A 58 -4.39 1.72 -4.78
N TYR A 59 -3.56 2.76 -5.00
CA TYR A 59 -2.36 3.03 -4.21
C TYR A 59 -2.12 4.52 -4.00
N VAL A 60 -1.23 4.82 -3.05
CA VAL A 60 -0.75 6.16 -2.72
C VAL A 60 0.76 6.16 -2.87
N VAL A 61 1.28 7.11 -3.63
CA VAL A 61 2.70 7.34 -3.81
C VAL A 61 3.15 8.41 -2.82
N ILE A 62 4.10 8.08 -1.96
CA ILE A 62 4.68 9.02 -0.99
C ILE A 62 6.04 9.46 -1.48
N PHE A 63 6.24 10.78 -1.57
CA PHE A 63 7.47 11.39 -2.05
C PHE A 63 8.33 11.91 -0.90
N GLN A 64 9.65 11.85 -1.07
CA GLN A 64 10.63 12.54 -0.24
C GLN A 64 11.69 13.14 -1.16
N SER A 65 12.03 14.41 -0.97
CA SER A 65 13.05 15.10 -1.78
C SER A 65 12.87 14.92 -3.30
N ASN A 66 11.62 15.05 -3.77
CA ASN A 66 11.21 14.90 -5.18
C ASN A 66 11.27 13.48 -5.78
N ALA A 67 11.59 12.45 -5.00
CA ALA A 67 11.59 11.05 -5.44
C ALA A 67 10.57 10.20 -4.68
N VAL A 68 10.09 9.10 -5.28
CA VAL A 68 9.21 8.12 -4.63
C VAL A 68 9.97 7.45 -3.50
N LYS A 69 9.52 7.62 -2.26
CA LYS A 69 10.13 6.96 -1.10
C LYS A 69 9.47 5.63 -0.76
N CYS A 70 8.15 5.57 -0.86
CA CYS A 70 7.39 4.33 -0.71
C CYS A 70 6.03 4.44 -1.41
N ILE A 71 5.41 3.29 -1.62
CA ILE A 71 4.08 3.15 -2.20
C ILE A 71 3.24 2.34 -1.21
N VAL A 72 2.05 2.84 -0.88
CA VAL A 72 1.16 2.24 0.12
C VAL A 72 -0.25 2.04 -0.45
N LYS A 73 -1.03 1.13 0.12
CA LYS A 73 -2.41 0.86 -0.29
C LYS A 73 -3.28 2.11 -0.14
N SER A 74 -4.20 2.36 -1.09
CA SER A 74 -5.08 3.54 -1.02
C SER A 74 -6.02 3.53 0.20
N SER A 75 -6.35 2.34 0.72
CA SER A 75 -7.10 2.13 1.97
C SER A 75 -6.39 2.67 3.22
N CYS A 76 -5.08 2.89 3.15
CA CYS A 76 -4.28 3.43 4.24
C CYS A 76 -4.01 4.94 4.11
N PHE A 77 -4.56 5.60 3.09
CA PHE A 77 -4.39 7.03 2.87
C PHE A 77 -4.84 7.86 4.09
N GLY A 78 -4.00 8.81 4.51
CA GLY A 78 -4.33 9.76 5.56
C GLY A 78 -4.18 9.25 7.00
N LYS A 79 -3.95 7.95 7.23
CA LYS A 79 -3.62 7.41 8.56
C LYS A 79 -2.26 7.90 9.06
N TRP A 80 -1.28 7.94 8.16
CA TRP A 80 0.06 8.48 8.39
C TRP A 80 0.53 9.28 7.18
N SER A 81 1.52 10.13 7.36
CA SER A 81 2.02 11.07 6.34
C SER A 81 3.40 10.71 5.79
N ASP A 82 4.07 9.71 6.35
CA ASP A 82 5.44 9.36 6.03
C ASP A 82 5.67 7.84 6.01
N CYS A 83 6.60 7.40 5.16
CA CYS A 83 6.94 6.00 4.99
C CYS A 83 7.44 5.33 6.26
N ARG A 84 8.13 6.06 7.14
CA ARG A 84 8.71 5.49 8.37
C ARG A 84 7.60 5.09 9.34
N SER A 85 6.58 5.92 9.49
CA SER A 85 5.38 5.62 10.29
C SER A 85 4.61 4.43 9.75
N PHE A 86 4.42 4.34 8.43
CA PHE A 86 3.79 3.16 7.81
C PHE A 86 4.57 1.88 8.09
N ASN A 87 5.90 1.87 7.88
CA ASN A 87 6.72 0.68 8.14
C ASN A 87 6.68 0.21 9.60
N MET A 88 6.59 1.11 10.58
CA MET A 88 6.56 0.74 12.00
C MET A 88 5.18 0.37 12.52
N ARG A 89 4.12 1.04 12.05
CA ARG A 89 2.77 0.95 12.65
C ARG A 89 1.77 0.15 11.80
N ALA A 90 1.98 0.08 10.49
CA ALA A 90 1.10 -0.62 9.55
C ALA A 90 1.91 -1.13 8.35
N PRO A 91 2.82 -2.10 8.55
CA PRO A 91 3.68 -2.61 7.49
C PRO A 91 2.90 -3.31 6.37
N ASP A 92 1.69 -3.78 6.65
CA ASP A 92 0.72 -4.36 5.70
C ASP A 92 0.18 -3.34 4.68
N CYS A 93 0.19 -2.05 5.03
CA CYS A 93 -0.15 -0.98 4.12
C CYS A 93 0.94 -0.74 3.07
N VAL A 94 2.16 -1.22 3.28
CA VAL A 94 3.31 -0.90 2.43
C VAL A 94 3.43 -1.91 1.29
N ILE A 95 3.29 -1.43 0.06
CA ILE A 95 3.40 -2.22 -1.17
C ILE A 95 4.87 -2.31 -1.59
N ASP A 96 5.53 -1.15 -1.76
CA ASP A 96 6.94 -1.06 -2.11
C ASP A 96 7.64 -0.02 -1.22
N THR A 97 8.82 -0.38 -0.72
CA THR A 97 9.75 0.53 -0.06
C THR A 97 11.16 0.24 -0.54
N GLU A 98 11.98 1.29 -0.55
CA GLU A 98 13.41 1.20 -0.84
C GLU A 98 14.10 0.15 0.05
N ASN A 99 13.65 -0.01 1.30
CA ASN A 99 14.18 -1.00 2.25
C ASN A 99 13.83 -2.46 1.90
N LYS A 100 12.72 -2.74 1.22
CA LYS A 100 12.35 -4.13 0.85
C LYS A 100 13.22 -4.69 -0.28
N LYS A 101 13.77 -3.84 -1.15
CA LYS A 101 14.62 -4.27 -2.27
C LYS A 101 15.94 -4.90 -1.84
N ASN A 102 16.46 -4.54 -0.67
CA ASN A 102 17.73 -5.10 -0.20
C ASN A 102 17.61 -6.50 0.42
N ASN A 103 16.39 -7.02 0.64
CA ASN A 103 16.17 -8.34 1.24
C ASN A 103 15.59 -9.39 0.28
N SER A 104 15.41 -9.07 -1.01
CA SER A 104 14.79 -9.98 -1.99
C SER A 104 15.76 -10.51 -3.04
N LYS A 105 17.09 -10.46 -2.82
CA LYS A 105 18.02 -11.25 -3.63
C LYS A 105 18.08 -12.65 -3.00
N PRO A 106 17.49 -13.71 -3.59
CA PRO A 106 17.91 -15.05 -3.24
C PRO A 106 19.41 -15.14 -3.55
N LYS A 107 20.20 -15.40 -2.52
CA LYS A 107 21.59 -15.85 -2.68
C LYS A 107 21.49 -17.30 -3.17
N ALA A 108 21.23 -17.47 -4.46
CA ALA A 108 21.36 -18.75 -5.14
C ALA A 108 22.76 -18.84 -5.74
N GLU A 109 23.30 -20.05 -5.71
CA GLU A 109 24.57 -20.53 -6.27
C GLU A 109 25.85 -20.15 -5.52
N ASP A 110 26.21 -21.05 -4.60
CA ASP A 110 27.56 -21.60 -4.46
C ASP A 110 27.36 -23.09 -4.10
N THR A 111 28.08 -24.12 -4.53
CA THR A 111 29.10 -24.38 -5.54
C THR A 111 29.22 -25.91 -5.55
N LYS A 112 29.18 -26.55 -6.72
CA LYS A 112 29.45 -27.98 -6.88
C LYS A 112 30.94 -28.23 -6.67
N ASN A 113 31.30 -29.13 -5.75
CA ASN A 113 32.58 -29.85 -5.81
C ASN A 113 32.37 -31.28 -5.33
#